data_AF-A0A8T4XXJ1-F1
#
_entry.id   AF-A0A8T4XXJ1-F1
#
_cell.length_a   1.000
_cell.length_b   1.000
_cell.length_c   1.000
_cell.angle_alpha   90.00
_cell.angle_beta   90.00
_cell.angle_gamma   90.00
#
_symmetry.space_group_name_H-M   'P 1'
#
loop_
_entity.id
_entity.type
_entity.pdbx_description
1 polymer ?
#
loop_
_entity_poly.entity_id
_entity_poly.type
_entity_poly.pdbx_seq_one_letter_code
_entity_poly.pdbx_strand_id
1 'polypeptide(L)'
;MTYKFYIHPSAVLQNGKWICVRCGAELPDNTFKTSFPCSISVSTPFDERVSVDVWNCRVRVVVHGVHIADFCNAQERKKLDRLDYIVVNRFPGAEQIFSNRAQAERTLHNISRWKEIVNLKKANLVLSRRFDLSARGTKHLAFYSTTPIFGVDMWSITGFSDEDAKIFALWFNSTLNLLQMIIHRTETRGAWMKLHEYQIRDSMMLNLKELTSEQRRYLLDLFDKLKKQEFPSIFEQLKSKFPLRVEIDKAILRVLGFGDDEINRTLDYLYPALANEIEQLKRLMEGWFDRNRYKICE
;
A
#
# COMPACT_ATOMS: atom_id res chain seq x y z
N MET A 1 16.49 31.34 -5.65
CA MET A 1 15.91 31.59 -6.98
C MET A 1 14.97 30.43 -7.25
N THR A 2 13.70 30.67 -7.55
CA THR A 2 12.73 29.57 -7.74
C THR A 2 12.76 29.13 -9.19
N TYR A 3 13.12 27.88 -9.45
CA TYR A 3 13.11 27.31 -10.79
C TYR A 3 11.78 26.59 -11.01
N LYS A 4 11.12 26.89 -12.13
CA LYS A 4 10.00 26.09 -12.62
C LYS A 4 10.57 25.01 -13.53
N PHE A 5 9.94 23.85 -13.54
CA PHE A 5 10.25 22.77 -14.48
C PHE A 5 8.94 22.23 -15.04
N TYR A 6 8.94 21.96 -16.35
CA TYR A 6 7.79 21.42 -17.05
C TYR A 6 8.07 19.96 -17.38
N ILE A 7 7.17 19.04 -17.06
CA ILE A 7 7.39 17.61 -17.32
C ILE A 7 6.28 17.14 -18.24
N HIS A 8 6.63 16.61 -19.41
CA HIS A 8 5.67 16.32 -20.48
C HIS A 8 5.95 15.00 -21.20
N PRO A 9 4.98 14.06 -21.29
CA PRO A 9 5.20 12.72 -21.82
C PRO A 9 5.67 12.67 -23.27
N SER A 10 5.18 13.61 -24.06
CA SER A 10 5.39 13.65 -25.50
C SER A 10 6.36 14.76 -25.90
N ALA A 11 7.20 15.23 -24.97
CA ALA A 11 8.23 16.21 -25.29
C ALA A 11 9.40 15.57 -26.04
N VAL A 12 9.82 16.22 -27.13
CA VAL A 12 11.07 15.91 -27.86
C VAL A 12 11.78 17.22 -28.17
N LEU A 13 13.10 17.24 -28.06
CA LEU A 13 13.90 18.38 -28.45
C LEU A 13 14.10 18.39 -29.97
N GLN A 14 13.57 19.41 -30.65
CA GLN A 14 13.71 19.61 -32.09
C GLN A 14 14.21 21.04 -32.35
N ASN A 15 15.30 21.18 -33.09
CA ASN A 15 15.92 22.48 -33.43
C ASN A 15 16.16 23.39 -32.21
N GLY A 16 16.57 22.81 -31.07
CA GLY A 16 16.84 23.53 -29.84
C GLY A 16 15.60 23.91 -29.01
N LYS A 17 14.39 23.55 -29.46
CA LYS A 17 13.13 23.81 -28.77
C LYS A 17 12.44 22.52 -28.35
N TRP A 18 11.80 22.51 -27.19
CA TRP A 18 11.00 21.37 -26.77
C TRP A 18 9.65 21.41 -27.48
N ILE A 19 9.31 20.36 -28.21
CA ILE A 19 8.06 20.26 -28.97
C ILE A 19 7.25 19.08 -28.46
N CYS A 20 5.94 19.26 -28.30
CA CYS A 20 5.01 18.17 -28.08
C CYS A 20 4.79 17.41 -29.40
N VAL A 21 5.28 16.16 -29.50
CA VAL A 21 5.12 15.34 -30.71
C VAL A 21 3.68 14.89 -30.98
N ARG A 22 2.73 15.22 -30.11
CA ARG A 22 1.30 14.91 -30.30
C ARG A 22 0.51 16.05 -30.92
N CYS A 23 0.73 17.29 -30.50
CA CYS A 23 -0.04 18.45 -30.97
C CYS A 23 0.80 19.52 -31.67
N GLY A 24 2.13 19.36 -31.72
CA GLY A 24 3.04 20.32 -32.33
C GLY A 24 3.30 21.58 -31.51
N ALA A 25 2.73 21.70 -30.30
CA ALA A 25 2.94 22.86 -29.45
C ALA A 25 4.39 22.97 -28.98
N GLU A 26 4.93 24.19 -29.03
CA GLU A 26 6.20 24.53 -28.39
C GLU A 26 6.02 24.53 -26.87
N LEU A 27 6.92 23.83 -26.18
CA LEU A 27 6.92 23.64 -24.73
C LEU A 27 8.02 24.51 -24.11
N PRO A 28 7.89 24.92 -22.85
CA PRO A 28 8.88 25.73 -22.15
C PRO A 28 10.31 25.13 -22.20
N ASP A 29 11.35 25.97 -22.19
CA ASP A 29 12.76 25.52 -22.33
C ASP A 29 13.22 24.56 -21.22
N ASN A 30 12.59 24.63 -20.05
CA ASN A 30 12.81 23.79 -18.87
C ASN A 30 11.94 22.51 -18.90
N THR A 31 11.63 21.98 -20.09
CA THR A 31 10.81 20.79 -20.27
C THR A 31 11.63 19.51 -20.18
N PHE A 32 11.12 18.50 -19.47
CA PHE A 32 11.67 17.15 -19.45
C PHE A 32 10.69 16.13 -20.00
N LYS A 33 11.20 15.19 -20.81
CA LYS A 33 10.42 14.04 -21.28
C LYS A 33 10.17 13.08 -20.12
N THR A 34 8.95 12.55 -20.03
CA THR A 34 8.60 11.52 -19.06
C THR A 34 7.88 10.34 -19.71
N SER A 35 7.84 9.19 -19.03
CA SER A 35 7.00 8.05 -19.41
C SER A 35 5.58 8.13 -18.83
N PHE A 36 5.27 9.12 -17.99
CA PHE A 36 3.96 9.26 -17.35
C PHE A 36 2.92 9.92 -18.27
N PRO A 37 1.65 9.47 -18.28
CA PRO A 37 0.65 9.91 -19.25
C PRO A 37 0.10 11.32 -19.03
N CYS A 38 0.51 12.05 -17.98
CA CYS A 38 0.03 13.39 -17.66
C CYS A 38 1.17 14.41 -17.58
N SER A 39 0.88 15.67 -17.93
CA SER A 39 1.79 16.81 -17.77
C SER A 39 1.71 17.37 -16.35
N ILE A 40 2.86 17.80 -15.82
CA ILE A 40 2.94 18.41 -14.48
C ILE A 40 3.92 19.59 -14.53
N SER A 41 3.54 20.68 -13.84
CA SER A 41 4.43 21.82 -13.57
C SER A 41 4.81 21.80 -12.10
N VAL A 42 6.12 21.90 -11.82
CA VAL A 42 6.65 21.94 -10.45
C VAL A 42 7.51 23.18 -10.28
N SER A 43 7.37 23.87 -9.15
CA SER A 43 8.17 25.03 -8.80
C SER A 43 8.94 24.70 -7.53
N THR A 44 10.28 24.69 -7.58
CA THR A 44 11.13 24.34 -6.42
C THR A 44 12.09 25.50 -6.07
N PRO A 45 12.33 25.76 -4.77
CA PRO A 45 13.19 26.87 -4.34
C PRO A 45 14.70 26.56 -4.22
N PHE A 46 15.21 25.35 -4.51
CA PHE A 46 16.61 24.96 -4.23
C PHE A 46 17.27 24.02 -5.26
N ASP A 47 18.61 24.02 -5.16
CA ASP A 47 19.73 23.40 -5.91
C ASP A 47 19.65 21.88 -6.19
N GLU A 48 20.60 21.37 -7.00
CA GLU A 48 20.82 20.02 -7.61
C GLU A 48 20.57 18.76 -6.75
N ARG A 49 20.24 18.95 -5.47
CA ARG A 49 19.98 17.93 -4.47
C ARG A 49 18.53 17.46 -4.40
N VAL A 50 17.64 17.92 -5.27
CA VAL A 50 16.21 17.57 -5.22
C VAL A 50 15.82 16.74 -6.44
N SER A 51 15.34 15.51 -6.22
CA SER A 51 14.68 14.72 -7.26
C SER A 51 13.16 14.80 -7.10
N VAL A 52 12.47 14.78 -8.23
CA VAL A 52 11.01 14.83 -8.27
C VAL A 52 10.52 13.52 -8.88
N ASP A 53 10.03 12.64 -8.01
CA ASP A 53 9.46 11.36 -8.40
C ASP A 53 7.95 11.52 -8.53
N VAL A 54 7.44 11.35 -9.74
CA VAL A 54 6.00 11.38 -9.99
C VAL A 54 5.50 9.95 -9.97
N TRP A 55 4.81 9.53 -8.90
CA TRP A 55 4.17 8.21 -8.81
C TRP A 55 2.66 8.35 -8.63
N ASN A 56 1.87 7.74 -9.51
CA ASN A 56 0.39 7.63 -9.41
C ASN A 56 -0.33 8.95 -9.01
N CYS A 57 -0.21 9.98 -9.85
CA CYS A 57 -0.86 11.29 -9.67
C CYS A 57 -0.55 12.04 -8.36
N ARG A 58 0.52 11.67 -7.64
CA ARG A 58 1.10 12.49 -6.56
C ARG A 58 2.57 12.74 -6.86
N VAL A 59 2.92 14.00 -7.01
CA VAL A 59 4.32 14.43 -7.09
C VAL A 59 4.95 14.22 -5.72
N ARG A 60 6.00 13.41 -5.64
CA ARG A 60 6.83 13.26 -4.44
C ARG A 60 8.14 14.01 -4.69
N VAL A 61 8.40 15.02 -3.86
CA VAL A 61 9.66 15.77 -3.89
C VAL A 61 10.59 15.12 -2.88
N VAL A 62 11.74 14.64 -3.34
CA VAL A 62 12.76 13.97 -2.52
C VAL A 62 13.98 14.89 -2.46
N VAL A 63 14.39 15.27 -1.25
CA VAL A 63 15.61 16.05 -1.03
C VAL A 63 16.74 15.09 -0.65
N HIS A 64 17.66 14.88 -1.58
CA HIS A 64 18.88 14.11 -1.36
C HIS A 64 19.85 14.88 -0.44
N GLY A 65 20.44 14.17 0.51
CA GLY A 65 21.43 14.73 1.43
C GLY A 65 20.87 15.33 2.73
N VAL A 66 19.56 15.22 2.97
CA VAL A 66 18.98 15.41 4.31
C VAL A 66 18.87 14.04 4.95
N HIS A 67 19.82 13.68 5.81
CA HIS A 67 19.75 12.40 6.51
C HIS A 67 18.95 12.62 7.79
N ILE A 68 17.99 11.74 8.10
CA ILE A 68 17.26 11.80 9.39
C ILE A 68 18.20 11.74 10.61
N ALA A 69 19.43 11.29 10.36
CA ALA A 69 20.52 11.22 11.31
C ALA A 69 21.13 12.58 11.66
N ASP A 70 20.81 13.64 10.92
CA ASP A 70 21.20 15.01 11.23
C ASP A 70 20.30 15.62 12.34
N PHE A 71 19.22 14.91 12.71
CA PHE A 71 18.19 15.37 13.65
C PHE A 71 17.99 14.45 14.87
N CYS A 72 18.71 13.33 14.97
CA CYS A 72 18.50 12.33 16.03
C CYS A 72 19.84 11.83 16.60
N ASN A 73 19.86 11.49 17.89
CA ASN A 73 21.08 11.05 18.57
C ASN A 73 21.48 9.61 18.18
N ALA A 74 22.70 9.19 18.53
CA ALA A 74 23.28 7.90 18.12
C ALA A 74 22.47 6.66 18.58
N GLN A 75 21.72 6.77 19.68
CA GLN A 75 20.88 5.68 20.21
C GLN A 75 19.55 5.57 19.46
N GLU A 76 18.98 6.71 19.04
CA GLU A 76 17.81 6.79 18.17
C GLU A 76 18.15 6.33 16.74
N ARG A 77 19.37 6.61 16.27
CA ARG A 77 19.90 6.23 14.94
C ARG A 77 19.78 4.72 14.67
N LYS A 78 20.09 3.87 15.65
CA LYS A 78 19.97 2.40 15.52
C LYS A 78 18.53 1.90 15.38
N LYS A 79 17.54 2.70 15.79
CA LYS A 79 16.11 2.38 15.63
C LYS A 79 15.58 2.87 14.27
N LEU A 80 16.15 3.96 13.74
CA LEU A 80 15.70 4.70 12.56
C LEU A 80 15.87 3.95 11.22
N ASP A 81 16.87 3.09 11.08
CA ASP A 81 17.18 2.41 9.81
C ASP A 81 16.16 1.33 9.39
N ARG A 82 15.12 1.04 10.21
CA ARG A 82 14.21 -0.09 9.95
C ARG A 82 12.73 0.24 10.06
N LEU A 83 12.34 1.49 10.36
CA LEU A 83 10.95 1.86 10.63
C LEU A 83 10.55 3.17 9.96
N ASP A 84 9.26 3.26 9.60
CA ASP A 84 8.63 4.53 9.26
C ASP A 84 8.19 5.26 10.55
N TYR A 85 8.38 6.58 10.59
CA TYR A 85 8.08 7.40 11.76
C TYR A 85 6.92 8.34 11.53
N ILE A 86 6.12 8.55 12.58
CA ILE A 86 5.05 9.53 12.59
C ILE A 86 5.36 10.57 13.65
N VAL A 87 5.44 11.83 13.22
CA VAL A 87 5.62 12.97 14.11
C VAL A 87 4.28 13.27 14.79
N VAL A 88 4.24 13.14 16.12
CA VAL A 88 3.03 13.38 16.94
C VAL A 88 3.20 14.49 17.98
N ASN A 89 4.41 15.05 18.12
CA ASN A 89 4.67 16.21 19.00
C ASN A 89 5.56 17.21 18.26
N ARG A 90 5.48 18.49 18.65
CA ARG A 90 6.45 19.50 18.19
C ARG A 90 7.81 19.21 18.84
N PHE A 91 8.88 19.41 18.10
CA PHE A 91 10.25 19.32 18.58
C PHE A 91 11.10 20.44 17.94
N PRO A 92 12.26 20.80 18.51
CA PRO A 92 13.15 21.80 17.93
C PRO A 92 13.52 21.44 16.48
N GLY A 93 13.27 22.35 15.54
CA GLY A 93 13.55 22.12 14.12
C GLY A 93 12.45 21.38 13.35
N ALA A 94 11.31 21.04 13.95
CA ALA A 94 10.22 20.33 13.27
C ALA A 94 9.71 21.03 11.99
N GLU A 95 9.87 22.35 11.88
CA GLU A 95 9.47 23.12 10.70
C GLU A 95 10.27 22.75 9.45
N GLN A 96 11.49 22.23 9.63
CA GLN A 96 12.41 21.88 8.55
C GLN A 96 12.00 20.61 7.79
N ILE A 97 11.08 19.80 8.35
CA ILE A 97 10.53 18.62 7.67
C ILE A 97 9.58 19.02 6.54
N PHE A 98 9.00 20.22 6.59
CA PHE A 98 7.97 20.65 5.65
C PHE A 98 8.55 21.43 4.49
N SER A 99 7.93 21.28 3.31
CA SER A 99 8.40 21.91 2.08
C SER A 99 8.25 23.43 2.07
N ASN A 100 7.41 23.99 2.95
CA ASN A 100 7.28 25.44 3.13
C ASN A 100 6.75 25.81 4.53
N ARG A 101 7.01 27.06 4.91
CA ARG A 101 6.66 27.63 6.23
C ARG A 101 5.16 27.63 6.52
N ALA A 102 4.32 28.00 5.56
CA ALA A 102 2.87 28.02 5.77
C ALA A 102 2.29 26.62 6.05
N GLN A 103 2.86 25.58 5.44
CA GLN A 103 2.53 24.20 5.74
C GLN A 103 3.01 23.80 7.14
N ALA A 104 4.26 24.14 7.49
CA ALA A 104 4.81 23.88 8.82
C ALA A 104 3.93 24.52 9.91
N GLU A 105 3.61 25.80 9.79
CA GLU A 105 2.78 26.52 10.75
C GLU A 105 1.40 25.86 10.90
N ARG A 106 0.69 25.59 9.80
CA ARG A 106 -0.63 24.94 9.86
C ARG A 106 -0.57 23.54 10.47
N THR A 107 0.40 22.71 10.08
CA THR A 107 0.50 21.33 10.56
C THR A 107 0.92 21.29 12.03
N LEU A 108 1.93 22.06 12.42
CA LEU A 108 2.41 22.11 13.79
C LEU A 108 1.40 22.75 14.75
N HIS A 109 0.62 23.73 14.28
CA HIS A 109 -0.50 24.27 15.05
C HIS A 109 -1.53 23.21 15.41
N ASN A 110 -1.78 22.25 14.51
CA ASN A 110 -2.77 21.18 14.70
C ASN A 110 -2.16 19.86 15.23
N ILE A 111 -0.91 19.86 15.69
CA ILE A 111 -0.20 18.62 16.01
C ILE A 111 -0.79 17.85 17.19
N SER A 112 -1.38 18.54 18.17
CA SER A 112 -2.06 17.90 19.30
C SER A 112 -3.27 17.10 18.85
N ARG A 113 -4.09 17.66 17.95
CA ARG A 113 -5.23 16.94 17.34
C ARG A 113 -4.75 15.75 16.51
N TRP A 114 -3.63 15.89 15.81
CA TRP A 114 -3.03 14.77 15.08
C TRP A 114 -2.57 13.64 16.01
N LYS A 115 -1.96 13.98 17.15
CA LYS A 115 -1.58 13.01 18.20
C LYS A 115 -2.77 12.23 18.73
N GLU A 116 -3.89 12.90 18.97
CA GLU A 116 -5.14 12.24 19.38
C GLU A 116 -5.61 11.24 18.30
N ILE A 117 -5.62 11.65 17.03
CA ILE A 117 -6.00 10.77 15.92
C ILE A 117 -5.08 9.55 15.84
N VAL A 118 -3.76 9.73 15.96
CA VAL A 118 -2.80 8.62 15.93
C VAL A 118 -3.01 7.68 17.11
N ASN A 119 -3.25 8.22 18.31
CA ASN A 119 -3.52 7.40 19.49
C ASN A 119 -4.84 6.64 19.42
N LEU A 120 -5.88 7.22 18.81
CA LEU A 120 -7.17 6.57 18.60
C LEU A 120 -7.09 5.48 17.54
N LYS A 121 -6.21 5.64 16.55
CA LYS A 121 -6.11 4.73 15.40
C LYS A 121 -4.94 3.75 15.47
N LYS A 122 -4.10 3.77 16.51
CA LYS A 122 -3.08 2.73 16.66
C LYS A 122 -3.76 1.39 16.97
N ALA A 123 -3.27 0.32 16.36
CA ALA A 123 -3.81 -1.01 16.56
C ALA A 123 -2.72 -2.07 16.42
N ASN A 124 -2.94 -3.23 17.04
CA ASN A 124 -2.09 -4.40 16.85
C ASN A 124 -2.33 -5.05 15.48
N LEU A 125 -3.50 -4.83 14.87
CA LEU A 125 -3.84 -5.35 13.55
C LEU A 125 -4.26 -4.20 12.64
N VAL A 126 -3.62 -4.12 11.48
CA VAL A 126 -3.97 -3.15 10.42
C VAL A 126 -4.24 -3.89 9.11
N LEU A 127 -5.19 -3.37 8.34
CA LEU A 127 -5.59 -3.91 7.04
C LEU A 127 -5.40 -2.85 5.95
N SER A 128 -4.77 -3.25 4.84
CA SER A 128 -4.54 -2.37 3.70
C SER A 128 -5.87 -1.84 3.16
N ARG A 129 -5.99 -0.50 3.05
CA ARG A 129 -7.20 0.12 2.48
C ARG A 129 -7.15 0.17 0.96
N ARG A 130 -5.97 0.45 0.40
CA ARG A 130 -5.75 0.58 -1.03
C ARG A 130 -4.57 -0.26 -1.43
N PHE A 131 -4.76 -1.10 -2.44
CA PHE A 131 -3.74 -2.01 -2.91
C PHE A 131 -4.03 -2.45 -4.33
N ASP A 132 -3.00 -2.92 -5.02
CA ASP A 132 -3.09 -3.60 -6.31
C ASP A 132 -2.75 -5.07 -6.10
N LEU A 133 -3.72 -5.97 -6.28
CA LEU A 133 -3.50 -7.41 -6.09
C LEU A 133 -2.51 -8.00 -7.10
N SER A 134 -2.33 -7.36 -8.25
CA SER A 134 -1.41 -7.80 -9.31
C SER A 134 0.01 -7.27 -9.13
N ALA A 135 0.21 -6.29 -8.24
CA ALA A 135 1.52 -5.67 -8.04
C ALA A 135 2.51 -6.63 -7.38
N ARG A 136 3.76 -6.59 -7.85
CA ARG A 136 4.88 -7.41 -7.31
C ARG A 136 5.15 -7.16 -5.83
N GLY A 137 4.85 -5.97 -5.33
CA GLY A 137 5.03 -5.59 -3.93
C GLY A 137 3.91 -6.03 -2.98
N THR A 138 2.73 -6.40 -3.52
CA THR A 138 1.59 -6.78 -2.69
C THR A 138 1.71 -8.25 -2.29
N LYS A 139 2.30 -8.50 -1.12
CA LYS A 139 2.52 -9.85 -0.57
C LYS A 139 1.44 -10.27 0.43
N HIS A 140 0.92 -9.31 1.19
CA HIS A 140 -0.06 -9.50 2.26
C HIS A 140 -1.02 -8.30 2.27
N LEU A 141 -2.21 -8.49 2.84
CA LEU A 141 -3.18 -7.40 3.02
C LEU A 141 -3.27 -6.93 4.46
N ALA A 142 -3.09 -7.82 5.42
CA ALA A 142 -3.15 -7.51 6.85
C ALA A 142 -1.81 -7.73 7.54
N PHE A 143 -1.54 -6.90 8.55
CA PHE A 143 -0.28 -6.87 9.28
C PHE A 143 -0.55 -6.80 10.77
N TYR A 144 0.14 -7.65 11.52
CA TYR A 144 0.11 -7.66 12.98
C TYR A 144 1.42 -7.08 13.54
N SER A 145 1.29 -6.38 14.66
CA SER A 145 2.42 -5.94 15.49
C SER A 145 2.06 -6.04 16.97
N THR A 146 2.98 -6.59 17.76
CA THR A 146 2.83 -6.67 19.23
C THR A 146 2.78 -5.29 19.87
N THR A 147 3.51 -4.32 19.32
CA THR A 147 3.36 -2.90 19.68
C THR A 147 2.35 -2.26 18.75
N PRO A 148 1.29 -1.59 19.24
CA PRO A 148 0.30 -0.97 18.37
C PRO A 148 0.93 0.01 17.38
N ILE A 149 0.60 -0.15 16.11
CA ILE A 149 1.10 0.67 15.00
C ILE A 149 -0.02 1.51 14.39
N PHE A 150 0.35 2.58 13.71
CA PHE A 150 -0.56 3.38 12.89
C PHE A 150 -0.21 3.18 11.42
N GLY A 151 -1.16 2.65 10.65
CA GLY A 151 -0.99 2.47 9.22
C GLY A 151 -1.46 3.69 8.43
N VAL A 152 -0.57 4.27 7.62
CA VAL A 152 -0.94 5.34 6.69
C VAL A 152 -1.78 4.75 5.56
N ASP A 153 -3.00 5.28 5.37
CA ASP A 153 -4.00 4.74 4.42
C ASP A 153 -4.29 3.25 4.63
N MET A 154 -4.38 2.84 5.91
CA MET A 154 -4.84 1.52 6.33
C MET A 154 -6.02 1.64 7.29
N TRP A 155 -6.75 0.54 7.45
CA TRP A 155 -7.77 0.38 8.47
C TRP A 155 -7.16 -0.21 9.74
N SER A 156 -7.49 0.38 10.87
CA SER A 156 -7.11 -0.11 12.19
C SER A 156 -8.21 -1.01 12.72
N ILE A 157 -7.88 -2.25 13.03
CA ILE A 157 -8.81 -3.23 13.56
C ILE A 157 -8.58 -3.31 15.08
N THR A 158 -9.53 -2.80 15.85
CA THR A 158 -9.41 -2.61 17.31
C THR A 158 -10.46 -3.41 18.08
N GLY A 159 -10.24 -3.58 19.39
CA GLY A 159 -11.21 -4.24 20.28
C GLY A 159 -10.99 -5.75 20.47
N PHE A 160 -9.80 -6.23 20.12
CA PHE A 160 -9.43 -7.64 20.19
C PHE A 160 -8.20 -7.85 21.07
N SER A 161 -8.06 -9.05 21.62
CA SER A 161 -6.84 -9.45 22.33
C SER A 161 -5.65 -9.59 21.37
N ASP A 162 -4.44 -9.66 21.92
CA ASP A 162 -3.22 -9.90 21.14
C ASP A 162 -3.29 -11.20 20.33
N GLU A 163 -3.83 -12.27 20.95
CA GLU A 163 -4.02 -13.57 20.31
C GLU A 163 -5.06 -13.51 19.19
N ASP A 164 -6.20 -12.87 19.45
CA ASP A 164 -7.26 -12.70 18.45
C ASP A 164 -6.75 -11.90 17.24
N ALA A 165 -5.92 -10.87 17.47
CA ALA A 165 -5.31 -10.07 16.41
C ALA A 165 -4.39 -10.91 15.50
N LYS A 166 -3.64 -11.88 16.06
CA LYS A 166 -2.82 -12.82 15.28
C LYS A 166 -3.68 -13.75 14.44
N ILE A 167 -4.75 -14.30 15.03
CA ILE A 167 -5.68 -15.18 14.31
C ILE A 167 -6.38 -14.43 13.18
N PHE A 168 -6.83 -13.20 13.44
CA PHE A 168 -7.41 -12.36 12.38
C PHE A 168 -6.39 -11.98 11.31
N ALA A 169 -5.10 -11.81 11.64
CA ALA A 169 -4.07 -11.62 10.62
C ALA A 169 -3.97 -12.81 9.66
N LEU A 170 -4.15 -14.05 10.15
CA LEU A 170 -4.26 -15.23 9.27
C LEU A 170 -5.55 -15.19 8.44
N TRP A 171 -6.70 -14.90 9.06
CA TRP A 171 -7.98 -14.78 8.35
C TRP A 171 -7.91 -13.78 7.20
N PHE A 172 -7.47 -12.56 7.46
CA PHE A 172 -7.41 -11.49 6.45
C PHE A 172 -6.39 -11.77 5.34
N ASN A 173 -5.37 -12.58 5.60
CA ASN A 173 -4.38 -13.00 4.60
C ASN A 173 -4.73 -14.35 3.93
N SER A 174 -5.85 -14.98 4.29
CA SER A 174 -6.33 -16.20 3.65
C SER A 174 -6.95 -15.92 2.27
N THR A 175 -6.98 -16.95 1.43
CA THR A 175 -7.63 -16.93 0.12
C THR A 175 -9.14 -16.74 0.23
N LEU A 176 -9.78 -17.21 1.30
CA LEU A 176 -11.21 -16.95 1.54
C LEU A 176 -11.47 -15.46 1.73
N ASN A 177 -10.68 -14.78 2.55
CA ASN A 177 -10.81 -13.33 2.68
C ASN A 177 -10.48 -12.61 1.37
N LEU A 178 -9.46 -13.05 0.63
CA LEU A 178 -9.15 -12.46 -0.68
C LEU A 178 -10.30 -12.58 -1.67
N LEU A 179 -10.99 -13.73 -1.70
CA LEU A 179 -12.20 -13.91 -2.50
C LEU A 179 -13.27 -12.88 -2.10
N GLN A 180 -13.53 -12.71 -0.81
CA GLN A 180 -14.48 -11.69 -0.32
C GLN A 180 -14.07 -10.28 -0.75
N MET A 181 -12.78 -9.94 -0.64
CA MET A 181 -12.29 -8.62 -1.04
C MET A 181 -12.43 -8.37 -2.53
N ILE A 182 -12.26 -9.41 -3.37
CA ILE A 182 -12.48 -9.35 -4.82
C ILE A 182 -13.97 -9.17 -5.12
N ILE A 183 -14.87 -9.89 -4.43
CA ILE A 183 -16.32 -9.78 -4.63
C ILE A 183 -16.84 -8.40 -4.22
N HIS A 184 -16.40 -7.89 -3.08
CA HIS A 184 -16.89 -6.64 -2.53
C HIS A 184 -16.15 -5.41 -3.06
N ARG A 185 -15.16 -5.55 -3.95
CA ARG A 185 -14.31 -4.45 -4.42
C ARG A 185 -15.14 -3.29 -4.99
N THR A 186 -14.74 -2.05 -4.70
CA THR A 186 -15.12 -0.91 -5.54
C THR A 186 -14.10 -0.81 -6.67
N GLU A 187 -14.51 -1.16 -7.88
CA GLU A 187 -13.66 -1.04 -9.07
C GLU A 187 -13.36 0.43 -9.35
N THR A 188 -12.08 0.81 -9.24
CA THR A 188 -11.66 2.18 -9.56
C THR A 188 -10.75 2.20 -10.78
N ARG A 189 -9.80 1.25 -10.90
CA ARG A 189 -8.97 1.00 -12.11
C ARG A 189 -8.47 -0.47 -12.12
N GLY A 190 -9.19 -1.39 -12.76
CA GLY A 190 -8.78 -2.80 -12.91
C GLY A 190 -8.39 -3.48 -11.59
N ALA A 191 -7.14 -3.92 -11.45
CA ALA A 191 -6.65 -4.61 -10.25
C ALA A 191 -6.43 -3.70 -9.02
N TRP A 192 -6.56 -2.37 -9.18
CA TRP A 192 -6.51 -1.42 -8.07
C TRP A 192 -7.80 -1.44 -7.25
N MET A 193 -7.65 -1.82 -5.98
CA MET A 193 -8.76 -1.97 -5.04
C MET A 193 -8.74 -0.88 -3.99
N LYS A 194 -9.94 -0.46 -3.58
CA LYS A 194 -10.15 0.38 -2.42
C LYS A 194 -11.23 -0.26 -1.56
N LEU A 195 -10.86 -0.59 -0.33
CA LEU A 195 -11.77 -1.11 0.69
C LEU A 195 -12.32 0.07 1.51
N HIS A 196 -13.63 0.26 1.43
CA HIS A 196 -14.40 1.15 2.27
C HIS A 196 -14.78 0.44 3.57
N GLU A 197 -15.09 1.22 4.61
CA GLU A 197 -15.41 0.69 5.93
C GLU A 197 -16.59 -0.30 5.90
N TYR A 198 -17.66 0.04 5.16
CA TYR A 198 -18.85 -0.80 5.06
C TYR A 198 -18.52 -2.17 4.43
N GLN A 199 -17.62 -2.24 3.44
CA GLN A 199 -17.21 -3.51 2.83
C GLN A 199 -16.52 -4.45 3.82
N ILE A 200 -15.79 -3.90 4.80
CA ILE A 200 -15.17 -4.70 5.86
C ILE A 200 -16.22 -5.11 6.89
N ARG A 201 -17.13 -4.21 7.26
CA ARG A 201 -18.23 -4.50 8.20
C ARG A 201 -19.18 -5.58 7.68
N ASP A 202 -19.42 -5.59 6.37
CA ASP A 202 -20.34 -6.53 5.72
C ASP A 202 -19.65 -7.85 5.32
N SER A 203 -18.32 -7.93 5.43
CA SER A 203 -17.58 -9.16 5.15
C SER A 203 -17.76 -10.19 6.25
N MET A 204 -17.77 -11.47 5.86
CA MET A 204 -17.76 -12.56 6.81
C MET A 204 -16.44 -12.58 7.58
N MET A 205 -16.54 -12.91 8.86
CA MET A 205 -15.41 -13.01 9.78
C MET A 205 -15.37 -14.38 10.43
N LEU A 206 -14.17 -14.88 10.72
CA LEU A 206 -14.00 -16.06 11.55
C LEU A 206 -14.58 -15.78 12.95
N ASN A 207 -15.52 -16.60 13.40
CA ASN A 207 -16.10 -16.46 14.73
C ASN A 207 -15.16 -17.07 15.78
N LEU A 208 -14.32 -16.21 16.38
CA LEU A 208 -13.30 -16.64 17.35
C LEU A 208 -13.85 -17.22 18.66
N LYS A 209 -15.14 -17.00 18.95
CA LYS A 209 -15.81 -17.54 20.14
C LYS A 209 -16.20 -19.01 19.99
N GLU A 210 -16.39 -19.46 18.75
CA GLU A 210 -16.74 -20.86 18.43
C GLU A 210 -15.51 -21.74 18.25
N LEU A 211 -14.31 -21.15 18.24
CA LEU A 211 -13.07 -21.91 18.17
C LEU A 211 -12.84 -22.67 19.47
N THR A 212 -12.65 -23.98 19.37
CA THR A 212 -12.15 -24.79 20.48
C THR A 212 -10.75 -24.32 20.90
N SER A 213 -10.36 -24.63 22.14
CA SER A 213 -9.01 -24.31 22.63
C SER A 213 -7.89 -24.92 21.79
N GLU A 214 -8.14 -26.10 21.20
CA GLU A 214 -7.18 -26.76 20.30
C GLU A 214 -7.06 -26.03 18.96
N GLN A 215 -8.18 -25.69 18.31
CA GLN A 215 -8.18 -24.92 17.06
C GLN A 215 -7.53 -23.54 17.25
N ARG A 216 -7.81 -22.87 18.37
CA ARG A 216 -7.18 -21.58 18.71
C ARG A 216 -5.66 -21.73 18.83
N ARG A 217 -5.19 -22.71 19.58
CA ARG A 217 -3.75 -22.99 19.74
C ARG A 217 -3.10 -23.30 18.40
N TYR A 218 -3.73 -24.16 17.59
CA TYR A 218 -3.25 -24.52 16.27
C TYR A 218 -3.05 -23.29 15.35
N LEU A 219 -3.99 -22.34 15.34
CA LEU A 219 -3.86 -21.12 14.56
C LEU A 219 -2.76 -20.19 15.10
N LEU A 220 -2.61 -20.08 16.43
CA LEU A 220 -1.55 -19.29 17.04
C LEU A 220 -0.17 -19.85 16.75
N ASP A 221 0.01 -21.17 16.87
CA ASP A 221 1.26 -21.86 16.54
C ASP A 221 1.62 -21.67 15.07
N LEU A 222 0.63 -21.75 14.17
CA LEU A 222 0.82 -21.47 12.75
C LEU A 222 1.25 -20.02 12.51
N PHE A 223 0.59 -19.05 13.16
CA PHE A 223 1.00 -17.65 13.06
C PHE A 223 2.46 -17.46 13.49
N ASP A 224 2.84 -18.05 14.63
CA ASP A 224 4.20 -17.93 15.16
C ASP A 224 5.26 -18.60 14.29
N LYS A 225 4.91 -19.70 13.62
CA LYS A 225 5.74 -20.34 12.59
C LYS A 225 5.95 -19.43 11.37
N LEU A 226 4.90 -18.74 10.92
CA LEU A 226 4.90 -18.00 9.65
C LEU A 226 5.35 -16.53 9.76
N LYS A 227 5.23 -15.88 10.92
CA LYS A 227 5.40 -14.43 11.09
C LYS A 227 6.74 -13.81 10.64
N LYS A 228 7.77 -14.62 10.41
CA LYS A 228 9.11 -14.18 9.94
C LYS A 228 9.46 -14.71 8.54
N GLN A 229 8.54 -15.41 7.89
CA GLN A 229 8.78 -16.00 6.58
C GLN A 229 8.52 -14.97 5.49
N GLU A 230 9.32 -15.03 4.42
CA GLU A 230 9.12 -14.19 3.24
C GLU A 230 8.12 -14.85 2.29
N PHE A 231 7.19 -14.04 1.78
CA PHE A 231 6.23 -14.47 0.77
C PHE A 231 6.51 -13.77 -0.55
N PRO A 232 6.23 -14.40 -1.70
CA PRO A 232 6.16 -13.71 -2.99
C PRO A 232 4.89 -12.86 -3.07
N SER A 233 4.63 -12.19 -4.20
CA SER A 233 3.37 -11.44 -4.38
C SER A 233 2.15 -12.36 -4.28
N ILE A 234 0.99 -11.82 -3.90
CA ILE A 234 -0.27 -12.59 -3.79
C ILE A 234 -0.58 -13.31 -5.10
N PHE A 235 -0.36 -12.65 -6.24
CA PHE A 235 -0.53 -13.25 -7.56
C PHE A 235 0.34 -14.50 -7.76
N GLU A 236 1.63 -14.42 -7.43
CA GLU A 236 2.53 -15.58 -7.53
C GLU A 236 2.19 -16.65 -6.50
N GLN A 237 1.79 -16.26 -5.27
CA GLN A 237 1.35 -17.22 -4.25
C GLN A 237 0.21 -18.11 -4.75
N LEU A 238 -0.79 -17.52 -5.41
CA LEU A 238 -1.93 -18.25 -5.98
C LEU A 238 -1.50 -19.09 -7.19
N LYS A 239 -0.74 -18.50 -8.11
CA LYS A 239 -0.31 -19.14 -9.36
C LYS A 239 0.57 -20.36 -9.12
N SER A 240 1.49 -20.28 -8.16
CA SER A 240 2.46 -21.34 -7.86
C SER A 240 2.02 -22.28 -6.74
N LYS A 241 0.82 -22.11 -6.19
CA LYS A 241 0.38 -22.79 -4.95
C LYS A 241 1.43 -22.70 -3.84
N PHE A 242 1.87 -21.49 -3.52
CA PHE A 242 2.98 -21.26 -2.59
C PHE A 242 2.75 -21.99 -1.24
N PRO A 243 3.68 -22.83 -0.76
CA PRO A 243 3.41 -23.75 0.34
C PRO A 243 2.90 -23.07 1.62
N LEU A 244 3.48 -21.95 2.02
CA LEU A 244 3.08 -21.27 3.26
C LEU A 244 1.69 -20.65 3.16
N ARG A 245 1.27 -20.25 1.96
CA ARG A 245 -0.11 -19.80 1.71
C ARG A 245 -1.09 -20.97 1.80
N VAL A 246 -0.71 -22.13 1.24
CA VAL A 246 -1.49 -23.37 1.37
C VAL A 246 -1.65 -23.74 2.84
N GLU A 247 -0.61 -23.62 3.67
CA GLU A 247 -0.73 -23.87 5.11
C GLU A 247 -1.77 -22.97 5.80
N ILE A 248 -1.75 -21.66 5.50
CA ILE A 248 -2.75 -20.70 6.02
C ILE A 248 -4.16 -21.14 5.61
N ASP A 249 -4.37 -21.39 4.32
CA ASP A 249 -5.70 -21.66 3.78
C ASP A 249 -6.26 -23.00 4.25
N LYS A 250 -5.41 -24.04 4.33
CA LYS A 250 -5.80 -25.33 4.91
C LYS A 250 -6.19 -25.19 6.37
N ALA A 251 -5.43 -24.40 7.15
CA ALA A 251 -5.73 -24.19 8.56
C ALA A 251 -7.07 -23.47 8.74
N ILE A 252 -7.33 -22.42 7.97
CA ILE A 252 -8.60 -21.68 8.02
C ILE A 252 -9.77 -22.58 7.60
N LEU A 253 -9.68 -23.31 6.50
CA LEU A 253 -10.75 -24.20 6.07
C LEU A 253 -11.01 -25.33 7.07
N ARG A 254 -9.96 -25.90 7.67
CA ARG A 254 -10.11 -26.95 8.68
C ARG A 254 -10.85 -26.46 9.93
N VAL A 255 -10.56 -25.25 10.42
CA VAL A 255 -11.31 -24.71 11.57
C VAL A 255 -12.75 -24.35 11.22
N LEU A 256 -13.05 -24.13 9.94
CA LEU A 256 -14.42 -23.98 9.43
C LEU A 256 -15.14 -25.33 9.24
N GLY A 257 -14.48 -26.47 9.52
CA GLY A 257 -15.08 -27.80 9.49
C GLY A 257 -14.93 -28.57 8.18
N PHE A 258 -14.12 -28.07 7.24
CA PHE A 258 -13.88 -28.76 5.96
C PHE A 258 -12.97 -29.97 6.17
N GLY A 259 -13.29 -31.09 5.50
CA GLY A 259 -12.45 -32.28 5.49
C GLY A 259 -11.25 -32.15 4.55
N ASP A 260 -10.15 -32.88 4.79
CA ASP A 260 -8.91 -32.70 4.03
C ASP A 260 -9.07 -32.88 2.49
N ASP A 261 -9.90 -33.84 2.05
CA ASP A 261 -10.20 -34.04 0.62
C ASP A 261 -11.02 -32.90 0.02
N GLU A 262 -11.94 -32.33 0.80
CA GLU A 262 -12.72 -31.16 0.40
C GLU A 262 -11.83 -29.92 0.32
N ILE A 263 -10.97 -29.72 1.31
CA ILE A 263 -9.98 -28.65 1.33
C ILE A 263 -9.11 -28.69 0.07
N ASN A 264 -8.53 -29.85 -0.24
CA ASN A 264 -7.65 -29.97 -1.41
C ASN A 264 -8.39 -29.64 -2.71
N ARG A 265 -9.60 -30.18 -2.91
CA ARG A 265 -10.42 -29.87 -4.10
C ARG A 265 -10.80 -28.39 -4.18
N THR A 266 -11.18 -27.78 -3.06
CA THR A 266 -11.52 -26.35 -3.00
C THR A 266 -10.31 -25.49 -3.36
N LEU A 267 -9.12 -25.76 -2.82
CA LEU A 267 -7.92 -24.99 -3.13
C LEU A 267 -7.44 -25.21 -4.58
N ASP A 268 -7.55 -26.44 -5.09
CA ASP A 268 -7.21 -26.78 -6.47
C ASP A 268 -8.08 -26.03 -7.49
N TYR A 269 -9.33 -25.75 -7.14
CA TYR A 269 -10.22 -24.91 -7.94
C TYR A 269 -9.99 -23.41 -7.70
N LEU A 270 -9.94 -22.98 -6.45
CA LEU A 270 -10.00 -21.56 -6.08
C LEU A 270 -8.73 -20.80 -6.49
N TYR A 271 -7.55 -21.43 -6.35
CA TYR A 271 -6.29 -20.77 -6.66
C TYR A 271 -6.15 -20.40 -8.15
N PRO A 272 -6.32 -21.32 -9.12
CA PRO A 272 -6.24 -20.95 -10.53
C PRO A 272 -7.36 -19.99 -10.94
N ALA A 273 -8.57 -20.12 -10.38
CA ALA A 273 -9.67 -19.20 -10.65
C ALA A 273 -9.34 -17.76 -10.23
N LEU A 274 -8.84 -17.57 -9.01
CA LEU A 274 -8.45 -16.25 -8.49
C LEU A 274 -7.21 -15.69 -9.20
N ALA A 275 -6.22 -16.53 -9.49
CA ALA A 275 -5.06 -16.10 -10.26
C ALA A 275 -5.50 -15.60 -11.65
N ASN A 276 -6.36 -16.34 -12.34
CA ASN A 276 -6.89 -15.92 -13.63
C ASN A 276 -7.67 -14.59 -13.52
N GLU A 277 -8.54 -14.43 -12.51
CA GLU A 277 -9.26 -13.17 -12.31
C GLU A 277 -8.31 -11.98 -12.12
N ILE A 278 -7.29 -12.12 -11.27
CA ILE A 278 -6.26 -11.07 -11.07
C ILE A 278 -5.51 -10.78 -12.37
N GLU A 279 -5.20 -11.81 -13.17
CA GLU A 279 -4.56 -11.65 -14.47
C GLU A 279 -5.45 -10.91 -15.48
N GLN A 280 -6.74 -11.22 -15.55
CA GLN A 280 -7.68 -10.50 -16.40
C GLN A 280 -7.83 -9.03 -15.97
N LEU A 281 -7.94 -8.77 -14.67
CA LEU A 281 -7.98 -7.41 -14.12
C LEU A 281 -6.73 -6.60 -14.48
N LYS A 282 -5.56 -7.25 -14.48
CA LYS A 282 -4.30 -6.63 -14.92
C LYS A 282 -4.32 -6.29 -16.41
N ARG A 283 -4.73 -7.24 -17.28
CA ARG A 283 -4.81 -7.04 -18.74
C ARG A 283 -5.81 -5.95 -19.12
N LEU A 284 -6.94 -5.84 -18.40
CA LEU A 284 -7.91 -4.76 -18.60
C LEU A 284 -7.31 -3.37 -18.38
N MET A 285 -6.38 -3.23 -17.42
CA MET A 285 -5.66 -1.95 -17.22
C MET A 285 -4.73 -1.64 -18.39
N GLU A 286 -3.98 -2.62 -18.88
CA GLU A 286 -3.07 -2.46 -20.02
C GLU A 286 -3.85 -1.97 -21.27
N GLY A 287 -5.00 -2.59 -21.57
CA GLY A 287 -5.87 -2.18 -22.67
C GLY A 287 -6.63 -0.84 -22.47
N TRP A 288 -6.83 -0.39 -21.22
CA TRP A 288 -7.38 0.94 -20.92
C TRP A 288 -6.38 2.05 -21.23
N PHE A 289 -5.09 1.83 -20.92
CA PHE A 289 -4.01 2.76 -21.28
C PHE A 289 -3.76 2.85 -22.79
N ASP A 290 -4.04 1.78 -23.55
CA ASP A 290 -4.00 1.83 -25.02
C ASP A 290 -5.17 2.65 -25.60
N ARG A 291 -6.40 2.47 -25.09
CA ARG A 291 -7.60 3.14 -25.62
C ARG A 291 -7.74 4.61 -25.20
N ASN A 292 -7.35 4.98 -23.98
CA ASN A 292 -7.45 6.36 -23.49
C ASN A 292 -6.19 7.20 -23.74
N ARG A 293 -5.19 6.64 -24.43
CA ARG A 293 -4.03 7.41 -24.90
C ARG A 293 -4.40 8.54 -25.87
N TYR A 294 -5.61 8.52 -26.45
CA TYR A 294 -6.08 9.49 -27.46
C TYR A 294 -6.97 10.64 -26.91
N LYS A 295 -7.27 10.70 -25.61
CA LYS A 295 -8.21 11.71 -25.05
C LYS A 295 -7.59 12.71 -24.05
N ILE A 296 -6.27 12.74 -23.88
CA ILE A 296 -5.59 13.62 -22.89
C ILE A 296 -4.77 14.71 -23.61
N CYS A 297 -5.24 15.18 -24.76
CA CYS A 297 -4.74 16.39 -25.41
C CYS A 297 -5.92 17.30 -25.74
N GLU A 298 -6.46 17.95 -24.71
CA GLU A 298 -7.11 19.26 -24.77
C GLU A 298 -6.52 20.13 -23.66
#